data_AF-W1Y1T0-F1
#
_entry.id   AF-W1Y1T0-F1
#
_cell.length_a   1.000
_cell.length_b   1.000
_cell.length_c   1.000
_cell.angle_alpha   90.00
_cell.angle_beta   90.00
_cell.angle_gamma   90.00
#
_symmetry.space_group_name_H-M   'P 1'
#
loop_
_entity.id
_entity.type
_entity.pdbx_description
1 polymer ?
#
loop_
_entity_poly.entity_id
_entity_poly.type
_entity_poly.pdbx_seq_one_letter_code
_entity_poly.pdbx_strand_id
1 'polypeptide(L)' 'KNIDIAIEEALKQIEDNKYEAELIDRGVSDILKLAIVFKGKKVRIVEG' A
#
# COMPACT_ATOMS: atom_id res chain seq x y z
N LYS A 1 14.32 -13.13 0.24
CA LYS A 1 12.99 -12.68 -0.26
C LYS A 1 13.17 -11.69 -1.41
N ASN A 2 12.47 -11.89 -2.52
CA ASN A 2 12.53 -10.99 -3.68
C ASN A 2 11.77 -9.70 -3.38
N ILE A 3 12.21 -8.55 -3.92
CA ILE A 3 11.58 -7.26 -3.57
C ILE A 3 10.21 -7.13 -4.23
N ASP A 4 10.03 -7.76 -5.38
CA ASP A 4 8.80 -7.73 -6.19
C ASP A 4 7.67 -8.45 -5.46
N ILE A 5 7.94 -9.63 -4.89
CA ILE A 5 6.97 -10.36 -4.04
C ILE A 5 6.56 -9.51 -2.83
N ALA A 6 7.50 -8.79 -2.22
CA ALA A 6 7.20 -7.94 -1.07
C ALA A 6 6.38 -6.69 -1.44
N ILE A 7 6.46 -6.22 -2.69
CA ILE A 7 5.61 -5.15 -3.24
C ILE A 7 4.19 -5.68 -3.45
N GLU A 8 4.04 -6.85 -4.04
CA GLU A 8 2.72 -7.49 -4.20
C GLU A 8 2.06 -7.78 -2.85
N GLU A 9 2.81 -8.27 -1.86
CA GLU A 9 2.30 -8.48 -0.50
C GLU A 9 1.87 -7.16 0.18
N ALA A 10 2.65 -6.09 0.01
CA ALA A 10 2.32 -4.78 0.58
C ALA A 10 1.10 -4.14 -0.08
N LEU A 11 0.98 -4.20 -1.40
CA LEU A 11 -0.20 -3.72 -2.13
C LEU A 11 -1.45 -4.52 -1.72
N LYS A 12 -1.32 -5.85 -1.62
CA LYS A 12 -2.42 -6.72 -1.21
C LYS A 12 -2.86 -6.45 0.23
N GLN A 13 -1.93 -6.10 1.13
CA GLN A 13 -2.28 -5.67 2.49
C GLN A 13 -3.08 -4.35 2.51
N ILE A 14 -2.78 -3.41 1.62
CA ILE A 14 -3.54 -2.15 1.51
C ILE A 14 -4.96 -2.46 1.04
N GLU A 15 -5.12 -3.32 0.04
CA GLU A 15 -6.43 -3.71 -0.51
C GLU A 15 -7.27 -4.53 0.50
N ASP A 16 -6.66 -5.47 1.21
CA ASP A 16 -7.36 -6.37 2.13
C ASP A 16 -7.85 -5.66 3.40
N ASN A 17 -7.04 -4.73 3.93
CA ASN A 17 -7.42 -4.00 5.14
C ASN A 17 -8.49 -2.93 4.90
N LYS A 18 -8.78 -2.54 3.65
CA LYS A 18 -9.84 -1.59 3.27
C LYS A 18 -9.93 -0.36 4.17
N TYR A 19 -8.81 0.20 4.61
CA TYR A 19 -8.80 1.43 5.42
C TYR A 19 -9.48 2.60 4.70
N GLU A 20 -9.50 2.54 3.37
CA GLU A 20 -10.25 3.43 2.50
C GLU A 20 -11.77 3.37 2.71
N ALA A 21 -12.35 2.28 3.20
CA ALA A 21 -13.79 2.14 3.36
C ALA A 21 -14.36 3.13 4.39
N GLU A 22 -13.70 3.31 5.54
CA GLU A 22 -14.11 4.34 6.53
C GLU A 22 -13.84 5.76 6.02
N LEU A 23 -12.81 5.95 5.19
CA LEU A 23 -12.49 7.25 4.60
C LEU A 23 -13.50 7.65 3.53
N ILE A 24 -13.91 6.71 2.66
CA ILE A 24 -14.95 6.87 1.65
C ILE A 24 -16.31 7.14 2.32
N ASP A 25 -16.64 6.42 3.39
CA ASP A 25 -17.87 6.64 4.18
C ASP A 25 -17.90 8.05 4.79
N ARG A 26 -16.75 8.58 5.22
CA ARG A 26 -16.58 9.97 5.67
C ARG A 26 -16.51 11.00 4.54
N GLY A 27 -16.64 10.59 3.28
CA GLY A 27 -16.64 11.46 2.10
C GLY A 27 -15.26 11.86 1.60
N VAL A 28 -14.18 11.25 2.10
CA VAL A 28 -12.82 11.46 1.60
C VAL A 28 -12.62 10.64 0.34
N SER A 29 -12.60 11.31 -0.81
CA SER A 29 -12.54 10.68 -2.14
C SER A 29 -11.12 10.61 -2.71
N ASP A 30 -10.23 11.53 -2.30
CA ASP A 30 -8.81 11.55 -2.70
C ASP A 30 -7.97 10.73 -1.71
N ILE A 31 -7.85 9.42 -1.96
CA ILE A 31 -7.06 8.51 -1.13
C ILE A 31 -5.83 8.07 -1.92
N LEU A 32 -4.66 8.56 -1.51
CA LEU A 32 -3.38 8.15 -2.07
C LEU A 32 -2.94 6.82 -1.44
N LYS A 33 -2.89 5.74 -2.23
CA LYS A 33 -2.39 4.43 -1.79
C LYS A 33 -0.89 4.35 -2.04
N LEU A 34 -0.11 4.20 -0.98
CA LEU A 34 1.36 4.11 -1.04
C LEU A 34 1.83 2.78 -0.48
N ALA A 35 2.44 1.94 -1.32
CA ALA A 35 3.12 0.73 -0.88
C ALA A 35 4.60 1.04 -0.59
N ILE A 36 5.00 0.94 0.69
CA ILE A 36 6.38 1.19 1.12
C ILE A 36 7.03 -0.13 1.50
N VAL A 37 8.04 -0.56 0.72
CA VAL A 37 8.73 -1.83 0.93
C VAL A 37 10.19 -1.61 1.30
N PHE A 38 10.59 -2.18 2.44
CA PHE A 38 11.96 -2.12 2.95
C PHE A 38 12.67 -3.46 2.74
N LYS A 39 13.81 -3.44 2.03
CA LYS A 39 14.72 -4.59 1.91
C LYS A 39 16.13 -4.18 2.33
N GLY A 40 16.41 -4.30 3.63
CA GLY A 40 17.69 -3.87 4.21
C GLY A 40 17.86 -2.35 4.13
N LYS A 41 18.92 -1.87 3.47
CA LYS A 41 19.15 -0.43 3.21
C LYS A 41 18.45 0.11 1.95
N LYS A 42 17.70 -0.71 1.21
CA LYS A 42 17.00 -0.30 -0.02
C LYS A 42 15.51 -0.12 0.27
N VAL A 43 15.00 1.07 -0.08
CA VAL A 43 13.59 1.44 0.01
C VAL A 43 13.03 1.57 -1.40
N ARG A 44 11.85 1.01 -1.64
CA ARG A 44 11.06 1.27 -2.85
C ARG A 44 9.68 1.78 -2.44
N ILE A 45 9.26 2.84 -3.10
CA ILE A 45 7.93 3.44 -2.96
C ILE A 45 7.25 3.24 -4.30
N VAL A 46 6.04 2.69 -4.28
CA VAL A 46 5.21 2.47 -5.47
C VAL A 46 3.86 3.11 -5.21
N GLU A 47 3.43 3.96 -6.14
CA GLU A 47 2.08 4.52 -6.22
C GLU A 47 1.18 3.57 -7.03
N GLY A 48 -0.07 3.39 -6.59
CA GLY A 48 -1.04 2.49 -7.21
C GLY A 48 -2.47 2.97 -7.04
#